data_AF-A0A8J9T6A6-F1
#
_entry.id   AF-A0A8J9T6A6-F1
#
_cell.length_a   1.000
_cell.length_b   1.000
_cell.length_c   1.000
_cell.angle_alpha   90.00
_cell.angle_beta   90.00
_cell.angle_gamma   90.00
#
_symmetry.space_group_name_H-M   'P 1'
#
loop_
_entity.id
_entity.type
_entity.pdbx_description
1 polymer ?
#
loop_
_entity_poly.entity_id
_entity_poly.type
_entity_poly.pdbx_seq_one_letter_code
_entity_poly.pdbx_strand_id
1 'polypeptide(L)'
;MEDTVTFAQPYRSHSFPAGKHTFTVDQRYSLIRTVGSGAYGVVISAKDAVTDVDVAIKMVPKAFSDEIDAKRILREIKLLKHFRHENIVRIVDMMPPSVPYLEDFSNVYIVADLMETDLHRIIYSKQKLSIDHVQYFIYQVLRGLKYIHSCKVLHRDLKPSNLLVNSNCDLKICDFGLARGIHDPEEGRGGTMMLTEYVVTRWYRAPEIMLACHEYSYPIDVWSVGCIFAELILRKPFFPGDDYIDQ
;
A
#
# COMPACT_ATOMS: atom_id res chain seq x y z
N MET A 1 -19.30 -39.47 9.05
CA MET A 1 -19.55 -38.25 9.85
C MET A 1 -19.49 -37.12 8.84
N GLU A 2 -20.64 -36.53 8.54
CA GLU A 2 -20.73 -35.38 7.64
C GLU A 2 -20.12 -34.18 8.36
N ASP A 3 -19.03 -33.66 7.80
CA ASP A 3 -18.45 -32.39 8.23
C ASP A 3 -19.47 -31.30 7.97
N THR A 4 -20.14 -30.90 9.05
CA THR A 4 -21.05 -29.75 9.07
C THR A 4 -20.18 -28.53 8.87
N VAL A 5 -20.10 -28.05 7.64
CA VAL A 5 -19.61 -26.72 7.32
C VAL A 5 -20.51 -25.75 8.07
N THR A 6 -20.06 -25.27 9.22
CA THR A 6 -20.68 -24.14 9.92
C THR A 6 -20.63 -22.96 8.98
N PHE A 7 -21.74 -22.68 8.29
CA PHE A 7 -21.95 -21.41 7.63
C PHE A 7 -21.85 -20.34 8.71
N ALA A 8 -20.85 -19.46 8.59
CA ALA A 8 -20.79 -18.24 9.38
C ALA A 8 -22.16 -17.54 9.29
N GLN A 9 -22.60 -16.90 10.39
CA GLN A 9 -23.86 -16.15 10.41
C GLN A 9 -23.96 -15.26 9.15
N PRO A 10 -25.17 -15.12 8.55
CA PRO A 10 -25.32 -14.44 7.28
C PRO A 10 -24.74 -13.03 7.40
N TYR A 11 -23.75 -12.75 6.55
CA TYR A 11 -23.08 -11.45 6.43
C TYR A 11 -24.13 -10.36 6.21
N ARG A 12 -24.38 -9.54 7.24
CA ARG A 12 -25.34 -8.43 7.16
C ARG A 12 -24.59 -7.21 6.70
N SER A 13 -24.79 -6.84 5.45
CA SER A 13 -24.23 -5.62 4.88
C SER A 13 -25.23 -4.47 4.90
N HIS A 14 -24.70 -3.27 4.76
CA HIS A 14 -25.45 -2.05 4.47
C HIS A 14 -24.65 -1.24 3.45
N SER A 15 -25.34 -0.33 2.75
CA SER A 15 -24.72 0.44 1.68
C SER A 15 -24.83 1.94 1.92
N PHE A 16 -23.77 2.67 1.58
CA PHE A 16 -23.74 4.13 1.64
C PHE A 16 -22.85 4.71 0.53
N PRO A 17 -23.13 5.95 0.07
CA PRO A 17 -22.28 6.62 -0.91
C PRO A 17 -21.00 7.15 -0.26
N ALA A 18 -19.86 6.99 -0.92
CA ALA A 18 -18.62 7.67 -0.59
C ALA A 18 -17.87 8.08 -1.87
N GLY A 19 -17.89 9.38 -2.17
CA GLY A 19 -17.38 9.91 -3.44
C GLY A 19 -18.24 9.45 -4.62
N LYS A 20 -17.60 8.86 -5.63
CA LYS A 20 -18.28 8.34 -6.84
C LYS A 20 -18.73 6.88 -6.70
N HIS A 21 -18.50 6.25 -5.56
CA HIS A 21 -18.72 4.81 -5.36
C HIS A 21 -19.75 4.57 -4.26
N THR A 22 -20.51 3.49 -4.41
CA THR A 22 -21.36 2.94 -3.35
C THR A 22 -20.57 1.86 -2.62
N PHE A 23 -20.34 2.07 -1.33
CA PHE A 23 -19.74 1.09 -0.44
C PHE A 23 -20.83 0.16 0.07
N THR A 24 -20.58 -1.15 0.04
CA THR A 24 -21.42 -2.18 0.66
C THR A 24 -20.57 -2.93 1.65
N VAL A 25 -20.73 -2.61 2.94
CA VAL A 25 -19.85 -3.08 4.01
C VAL A 25 -20.66 -3.74 5.14
N ASP A 26 -19.99 -4.57 5.95
CA ASP A 26 -20.57 -5.20 7.13
C ASP A 26 -21.21 -4.14 8.06
N GLN A 27 -22.36 -4.44 8.66
CA GLN A 27 -23.03 -3.60 9.66
C GLN A 27 -22.14 -3.25 10.87
N ARG A 28 -21.08 -4.03 11.11
CA ARG A 28 -20.01 -3.72 12.07
C ARG A 28 -19.33 -2.38 11.83
N TYR A 29 -19.23 -1.92 10.58
CA TYR A 29 -18.45 -0.74 10.22
C TYR A 29 -19.32 0.42 9.79
N SER A 30 -19.30 1.55 10.50
CA SER A 30 -20.06 2.75 10.10
C SER A 30 -19.15 3.82 9.50
N LEU A 31 -19.59 4.47 8.41
CA LEU A 31 -18.83 5.54 7.76
C LEU A 31 -18.61 6.73 8.71
N ILE A 32 -17.37 7.17 8.84
CA ILE A 32 -17.01 8.44 9.50
C ILE A 32 -16.79 9.52 8.44
N ARG A 33 -15.83 9.29 7.53
CA ARG A 33 -15.45 10.24 6.46
C ARG A 33 -14.67 9.58 5.34
N THR A 34 -14.63 10.20 4.17
CA THR A 34 -13.71 9.80 3.09
C THR A 34 -12.30 10.29 3.42
N VAL A 35 -11.28 9.44 3.22
CA VAL A 35 -9.86 9.75 3.50
C VAL A 35 -9.11 10.10 2.22
N GLY A 36 -9.35 9.35 1.14
CA GLY A 36 -8.68 9.58 -0.13
C GLY A 36 -9.23 8.72 -1.27
N SER A 37 -8.87 9.12 -2.48
CA SER A 37 -9.09 8.37 -3.72
C SER A 37 -7.74 8.25 -4.44
N GLY A 38 -7.36 7.04 -4.81
CA GLY A 38 -6.13 6.76 -5.56
C GLY A 38 -6.41 5.92 -6.80
N ALA A 39 -5.35 5.58 -7.54
CA ALA A 39 -5.44 4.77 -8.76
C ALA A 39 -6.12 3.41 -8.53
N TYR A 40 -5.92 2.83 -7.34
CA TYR A 40 -6.44 1.50 -6.97
C TYR A 40 -7.74 1.54 -6.15
N GLY A 41 -8.39 2.70 -6.04
CA GLY A 41 -9.73 2.79 -5.44
C GLY A 41 -9.91 3.90 -4.40
N VAL A 42 -10.93 3.73 -3.55
CA VAL A 42 -11.35 4.73 -2.56
C VAL A 42 -11.14 4.20 -1.16
N VAL A 43 -10.61 5.07 -0.29
CA VAL A 43 -10.37 4.77 1.12
C VAL A 43 -11.29 5.65 1.98
N ILE A 44 -12.03 5.02 2.87
CA ILE A 44 -12.86 5.69 3.89
C ILE A 44 -12.31 5.38 5.28
N SER A 45 -12.59 6.27 6.22
CA SER A 45 -12.50 6.04 7.65
C SER A 45 -13.85 5.52 8.13
N ALA A 46 -13.83 4.44 8.91
CA ALA A 46 -15.03 3.85 9.47
C ALA A 46 -14.83 3.50 10.95
N LYS A 47 -15.90 3.57 11.74
CA LYS A 47 -15.90 3.12 13.13
C LYS A 47 -16.18 1.63 13.17
N ASP A 48 -15.32 0.85 13.79
CA ASP A 48 -15.60 -0.56 14.10
C ASP A 48 -16.38 -0.66 15.41
N ALA A 49 -17.66 -1.03 15.35
CA ALA A 49 -18.53 -1.12 16.52
C ALA A 49 -18.17 -2.26 17.48
N VAL A 50 -17.38 -3.24 17.05
CA VAL A 50 -16.96 -4.38 17.89
C VAL A 50 -15.71 -4.05 18.69
N THR A 51 -14.72 -3.41 18.05
CA THR A 51 -13.46 -3.07 18.72
C THR A 51 -13.44 -1.66 19.30
N ASP A 52 -14.40 -0.82 18.92
CA ASP A 52 -14.45 0.61 19.21
C ASP A 52 -13.23 1.38 18.67
N VAL A 53 -12.56 0.85 17.64
CA VAL A 53 -11.40 1.48 16.98
C VAL A 53 -11.79 1.98 15.59
N ASP A 54 -11.25 3.14 15.21
CA ASP A 54 -11.42 3.66 13.85
C ASP A 54 -10.47 2.93 12.88
N VAL A 55 -11.01 2.51 11.73
CA VAL A 55 -10.31 1.73 10.71
C VAL A 55 -10.37 2.40 9.34
N ALA A 56 -9.40 2.09 8.49
CA ALA A 56 -9.46 2.42 7.07
C ALA A 56 -10.12 1.28 6.29
N ILE A 57 -11.07 1.59 5.42
CA ILE A 57 -11.67 0.61 4.49
C ILE A 57 -11.33 1.05 3.06
N LYS A 58 -10.48 0.27 2.40
CA LYS A 58 -10.12 0.44 0.98
C LYS A 58 -11.04 -0.43 0.13
N MET A 59 -11.84 0.19 -0.74
CA MET A 59 -12.56 -0.49 -1.80
C MET A 59 -11.73 -0.46 -3.08
N VAL A 60 -11.47 -1.63 -3.65
CA VAL A 60 -10.89 -1.79 -4.98
C VAL A 60 -12.00 -2.21 -5.96
N PRO A 61 -12.50 -1.28 -6.79
CA PRO A 61 -13.56 -1.59 -7.74
C PRO A 61 -13.05 -2.43 -8.90
N LYS A 62 -13.88 -3.35 -9.42
CA LYS A 62 -13.52 -4.19 -10.58
C LYS A 62 -12.16 -4.88 -10.44
N ALA A 63 -11.86 -5.41 -9.25
CA ALA A 63 -10.55 -5.94 -8.88
C ALA A 63 -10.04 -7.07 -9.81
N PHE A 64 -10.92 -7.67 -10.60
CA PHE A 64 -10.63 -8.80 -11.49
C PHE A 64 -10.74 -8.46 -12.98
N SER A 65 -10.97 -7.19 -13.36
CA SER A 65 -11.14 -6.81 -14.77
C SER A 65 -9.84 -6.82 -15.57
N ASP A 66 -8.69 -6.67 -14.90
CA ASP A 66 -7.37 -6.73 -15.51
C ASP A 66 -6.49 -7.73 -14.73
N GLU A 67 -5.82 -8.61 -15.46
CA GLU A 67 -5.02 -9.69 -14.86
C GLU A 67 -3.78 -9.15 -14.12
N ILE A 68 -3.16 -8.08 -14.62
CA ILE A 68 -1.96 -7.49 -14.03
C ILE A 68 -2.32 -6.83 -12.70
N ASP A 69 -3.40 -6.04 -12.67
CA ASP A 69 -3.87 -5.39 -11.46
C ASP A 69 -4.44 -6.39 -10.45
N ALA A 70 -5.17 -7.41 -10.89
CA ALA A 70 -5.62 -8.51 -10.01
C ALA A 70 -4.42 -9.20 -9.32
N LYS A 71 -3.33 -9.46 -10.05
CA LYS A 71 -2.09 -10.00 -9.48
C LYS A 71 -1.42 -9.03 -8.50
N ARG A 72 -1.48 -7.72 -8.74
CA ARG A 72 -0.95 -6.70 -7.81
C ARG A 72 -1.75 -6.66 -6.52
N ILE A 73 -3.08 -6.65 -6.60
CA ILE A 73 -3.99 -6.66 -5.44
C ILE A 73 -3.77 -7.92 -4.60
N LEU A 74 -3.75 -9.09 -5.25
CA LEU A 74 -3.51 -10.36 -4.55
C LEU A 74 -2.14 -10.39 -3.86
N ARG A 75 -1.12 -9.84 -4.51
CA ARG A 75 0.22 -9.73 -3.93
C ARG A 75 0.25 -8.83 -2.71
N GLU A 76 -0.36 -7.64 -2.80
CA GLU A 76 -0.50 -6.69 -1.69
C GLU A 76 -1.15 -7.39 -0.49
N ILE A 77 -2.30 -8.05 -0.70
CA ILE A 77 -3.01 -8.78 0.36
C ILE A 77 -2.14 -9.88 0.97
N LYS A 78 -1.50 -10.72 0.15
CA LYS A 78 -0.68 -11.83 0.65
C LYS A 78 0.50 -11.35 1.50
N LEU A 79 1.20 -10.31 1.06
CA LEU A 79 2.34 -9.75 1.79
C LEU A 79 1.90 -9.06 3.08
N LEU A 80 0.85 -8.23 3.03
CA LEU A 80 0.34 -7.54 4.21
C LEU A 80 -0.24 -8.48 5.28
N LYS A 81 -0.81 -9.63 4.88
CA LYS A 81 -1.22 -10.68 5.83
C LYS A 81 -0.04 -11.43 6.43
N HIS A 82 1.11 -11.45 5.76
CA HIS A 82 2.33 -12.09 6.25
C HIS A 82 3.10 -11.20 7.22
N PHE A 83 3.19 -9.90 6.93
CA PHE A 83 3.97 -8.97 7.73
C PHE A 83 3.32 -8.66 9.09
N ARG A 84 4.16 -8.62 10.12
CA ARG A 84 3.78 -8.22 11.48
C ARG A 84 4.82 -7.25 12.03
N HIS A 85 4.62 -5.97 11.77
CA HIS A 85 5.55 -4.91 12.18
C HIS A 85 4.82 -3.58 12.34
N GLU A 86 5.20 -2.78 13.33
CA GLU A 86 4.50 -1.51 13.64
C GLU A 86 4.59 -0.50 12.50
N ASN A 87 5.74 -0.45 11.79
CA ASN A 87 5.96 0.45 10.66
C ASN A 87 5.51 -0.11 9.30
N ILE A 88 4.61 -1.11 9.29
CA ILE A 88 3.96 -1.62 8.08
C ILE A 88 2.46 -1.60 8.33
N VAL A 89 1.68 -1.21 7.32
CA VAL A 89 0.21 -1.22 7.44
C VAL A 89 -0.29 -2.64 7.69
N ARG A 90 -1.20 -2.81 8.65
CA ARG A 90 -1.78 -4.11 8.96
C ARG A 90 -3.16 -4.22 8.34
N ILE A 91 -3.42 -5.35 7.68
CA ILE A 91 -4.79 -5.75 7.33
C ILE A 91 -5.44 -6.31 8.60
N VAL A 92 -6.52 -5.66 9.04
CA VAL A 92 -7.31 -6.04 10.21
C VAL A 92 -8.35 -7.08 9.83
N ASP A 93 -9.01 -6.88 8.69
CA ASP A 93 -10.14 -7.68 8.22
C ASP A 93 -10.29 -7.60 6.70
N MET A 94 -11.01 -8.54 6.11
CA MET A 94 -11.39 -8.55 4.71
C MET A 94 -12.84 -8.98 4.58
N MET A 95 -13.64 -8.18 3.88
CA MET A 95 -15.06 -8.50 3.75
C MET A 95 -15.27 -9.62 2.74
N PRO A 96 -16.10 -10.62 3.07
CA PRO A 96 -16.51 -11.62 2.09
C PRO A 96 -17.35 -10.98 0.98
N PRO A 97 -17.47 -11.64 -0.18
CA PRO A 97 -18.42 -11.24 -1.22
C PRO A 97 -19.83 -11.12 -0.64
N SER A 98 -20.48 -9.97 -0.86
CA SER A 98 -21.87 -9.74 -0.46
C SER A 98 -22.89 -10.21 -1.51
N VAL A 99 -22.41 -10.92 -2.52
CA VAL A 99 -23.17 -11.40 -3.68
C VAL A 99 -23.36 -12.92 -3.59
N PRO A 100 -24.50 -13.47 -4.07
CA PRO A 100 -24.78 -14.90 -3.98
C PRO A 100 -23.91 -15.75 -4.91
N TYR A 101 -23.43 -15.19 -6.03
CA TYR A 101 -22.62 -15.89 -7.03
C TYR A 101 -21.24 -15.25 -7.14
N LEU A 102 -20.21 -16.10 -7.25
CA LEU A 102 -18.81 -15.66 -7.38
C LEU A 102 -18.57 -14.86 -8.66
N GLU A 103 -19.34 -15.11 -9.72
CA GLU A 103 -19.25 -14.39 -10.99
C GLU A 103 -19.60 -12.90 -10.85
N ASP A 104 -20.44 -12.55 -9.87
CA ASP A 104 -20.84 -11.18 -9.57
C ASP A 104 -19.85 -10.48 -8.62
N PHE A 105 -18.85 -11.20 -8.10
CA PHE A 105 -17.89 -10.64 -7.16
C PHE A 105 -16.88 -9.76 -7.90
N SER A 106 -17.11 -8.44 -7.84
CA SER A 106 -16.31 -7.46 -8.58
C SER A 106 -15.44 -6.57 -7.69
N ASN A 107 -15.92 -6.25 -6.48
CA ASN A 107 -15.29 -5.26 -5.61
C ASN A 107 -14.66 -5.93 -4.39
N VAL A 108 -13.39 -5.65 -4.13
CA VAL A 108 -12.67 -6.16 -2.95
C VAL A 108 -12.63 -5.06 -1.88
N TYR A 109 -12.98 -5.41 -0.64
CA TYR A 109 -12.89 -4.50 0.51
C TYR A 109 -11.85 -4.99 1.50
N ILE A 110 -10.89 -4.12 1.80
CA ILE A 110 -9.78 -4.41 2.71
C ILE A 110 -9.89 -3.44 3.89
N VAL A 111 -9.96 -3.98 5.10
CA VAL A 111 -9.98 -3.20 6.35
C VAL A 111 -8.56 -3.18 6.92
N ALA A 112 -8.04 -2.01 7.22
CA ALA A 112 -6.67 -1.80 7.67
C ALA A 112 -6.58 -0.77 8.81
N ASP A 113 -5.39 -0.68 9.43
CA ASP A 113 -5.09 0.40 10.38
C ASP A 113 -5.38 1.78 9.73
N LEU A 114 -6.11 2.64 10.44
CA LEU A 114 -6.39 4.00 9.97
C LEU A 114 -5.17 4.90 10.16
N MET A 115 -4.77 5.57 9.09
CA MET A 115 -3.75 6.63 9.12
C MET A 115 -4.37 7.91 8.56
N GLU A 116 -3.99 9.05 9.13
CA GLU A 116 -4.66 10.33 8.85
C GLU A 116 -4.26 10.93 7.51
N THR A 117 -2.99 10.75 7.13
CA THR A 117 -2.39 11.32 5.94
C THR A 117 -1.23 10.45 5.44
N ASP A 118 -0.57 10.92 4.39
CA ASP A 118 0.69 10.39 3.88
C ASP A 118 1.80 11.45 3.97
N LEU A 119 3.05 11.00 3.84
CA LEU A 119 4.23 11.86 3.97
C LEU A 119 4.32 12.87 2.82
N HIS A 120 3.79 12.56 1.63
CA HIS A 120 3.72 13.51 0.51
C HIS A 120 2.93 14.76 0.93
N ARG A 121 1.71 14.59 1.45
CA ARG A 121 0.89 15.71 1.94
C ARG A 121 1.61 16.50 3.04
N ILE A 122 2.34 15.84 3.94
CA ILE A 122 3.12 16.52 4.98
C ILE A 122 4.26 17.36 4.37
N ILE A 123 5.00 16.80 3.41
CA ILE A 123 6.12 17.45 2.71
C ILE A 123 5.69 18.70 1.94
N TYR A 124 4.50 18.71 1.34
CA TYR A 124 4.03 19.85 0.54
C TYR A 124 3.07 20.79 1.30
N SER A 125 2.80 20.51 2.58
CA SER A 125 1.98 21.39 3.42
C SER A 125 2.74 22.62 3.93
N LYS A 126 2.03 23.51 4.63
CA LYS A 126 2.64 24.62 5.40
C LYS A 126 3.14 24.19 6.78
N GLN A 127 2.95 22.92 7.18
CA GLN A 127 3.38 22.42 8.48
C GLN A 127 4.91 22.41 8.56
N LYS A 128 5.45 22.95 9.66
CA LYS A 128 6.90 22.95 9.90
C LYS A 128 7.37 21.54 10.22
N LEU A 129 8.37 21.06 9.47
CA LEU A 129 9.14 19.87 9.82
C LEU A 129 10.45 20.30 10.49
N SER A 130 10.62 19.93 11.77
CA SER A 130 11.90 20.05 12.45
C SER A 130 12.83 18.93 11.99
N ILE A 131 14.12 19.06 12.30
CA ILE A 131 15.09 17.99 12.07
C ILE A 131 14.70 16.71 12.83
N ASP A 132 14.13 16.83 14.02
CA ASP A 132 13.66 15.71 14.83
C ASP A 132 12.54 14.93 14.12
N HIS A 133 11.60 15.64 13.47
CA HIS A 133 10.57 14.99 12.65
C HIS A 133 11.20 14.20 11.50
N VAL A 134 12.18 14.79 10.80
CA VAL A 134 12.87 14.14 9.69
C VAL A 134 13.61 12.88 10.17
N GLN A 135 14.36 12.99 11.27
CA GLN A 135 15.07 11.87 11.89
C GLN A 135 14.10 10.75 12.28
N TYR A 136 12.97 11.10 12.91
CA TYR A 136 11.99 10.12 13.37
C TYR A 136 11.30 9.40 12.21
N PHE A 137 10.92 10.12 11.13
CA PHE A 137 10.34 9.48 9.95
C PHE A 137 11.34 8.54 9.25
N ILE A 138 12.57 8.98 9.03
CA ILE A 138 13.59 8.14 8.38
C ILE A 138 13.93 6.91 9.22
N TYR A 139 14.02 7.05 10.54
CA TYR A 139 14.18 5.93 11.44
C TYR A 139 13.07 4.89 11.27
N GLN A 140 11.81 5.32 11.27
CA GLN A 140 10.66 4.42 11.13
C GLN A 140 10.60 3.73 9.76
N VAL A 141 10.93 4.45 8.68
CA VAL A 141 11.03 3.88 7.33
C VAL A 141 12.10 2.80 7.28
N LEU A 142 13.32 3.08 7.78
CA LEU A 142 14.42 2.12 7.81
C LEU A 142 14.13 0.92 8.72
N ARG A 143 13.45 1.13 9.85
CA ARG A 143 13.01 0.05 10.75
C ARG A 143 12.03 -0.90 10.06
N GLY A 144 11.02 -0.35 9.37
CA GLY A 144 10.10 -1.15 8.56
C GLY A 144 10.79 -1.86 7.40
N LEU A 145 11.70 -1.17 6.70
CA LEU A 145 12.43 -1.72 5.57
C LEU A 145 13.35 -2.87 5.96
N LYS A 146 14.05 -2.75 7.11
CA LYS A 146 14.85 -3.85 7.68
C LYS A 146 14.01 -5.12 7.84
N TYR A 147 12.79 -5.00 8.35
CA TYR A 147 11.88 -6.14 8.50
C TYR A 147 11.48 -6.73 7.13
N ILE A 148 11.06 -5.88 6.18
CA ILE A 148 10.69 -6.30 4.82
C ILE A 148 11.84 -7.06 4.13
N HIS A 149 13.05 -6.52 4.20
CA HIS A 149 14.26 -7.12 3.62
C HIS A 149 14.63 -8.44 4.32
N SER A 150 14.42 -8.55 5.63
CA SER A 150 14.63 -9.82 6.35
C SER A 150 13.69 -10.94 5.90
N CYS A 151 12.53 -10.59 5.35
CA CYS A 151 11.60 -11.51 4.70
C CYS A 151 11.96 -11.81 3.23
N LYS A 152 13.13 -11.40 2.74
CA LYS A 152 13.57 -11.51 1.33
C LYS A 152 12.66 -10.83 0.32
N VAL A 153 11.99 -9.73 0.73
CA VAL A 153 11.10 -8.95 -0.13
C VAL A 153 11.73 -7.60 -0.45
N LEU A 154 11.58 -7.16 -1.70
CA LEU A 154 11.86 -5.80 -2.17
C LEU A 154 10.54 -5.04 -2.31
N HIS A 155 10.48 -3.80 -1.83
CA HIS A 155 9.28 -2.97 -1.94
C HIS A 155 9.10 -2.41 -3.36
N ARG A 156 10.17 -1.87 -3.96
CA ARG A 156 10.28 -1.37 -5.35
C ARG A 156 9.47 -0.12 -5.72
N ASP A 157 8.60 0.35 -4.85
CA ASP A 157 7.81 1.57 -5.06
C ASP A 157 7.73 2.44 -3.80
N LEU A 158 8.84 2.58 -3.08
CA LEU A 158 8.91 3.51 -1.95
C LEU A 158 8.90 4.94 -2.47
N LYS A 159 7.93 5.73 -1.97
CA LYS A 159 7.75 7.15 -2.25
C LYS A 159 6.91 7.77 -1.12
N PRO A 160 6.92 9.10 -0.93
CA PRO A 160 6.23 9.73 0.19
C PRO A 160 4.73 9.44 0.26
N SER A 161 4.04 9.21 -0.87
CA SER A 161 2.61 8.85 -0.87
C SER A 161 2.33 7.41 -0.42
N ASN A 162 3.35 6.55 -0.36
CA ASN A 162 3.27 5.17 0.13
C ASN A 162 3.75 5.04 1.59
N LEU A 163 3.97 6.17 2.27
CA LEU A 163 4.34 6.27 3.67
C LEU A 163 3.23 6.98 4.43
N LEU A 164 2.37 6.21 5.10
CA LEU A 164 1.22 6.73 5.84
C LEU A 164 1.64 7.24 7.22
N VAL A 165 1.03 8.33 7.67
CA VAL A 165 1.37 9.04 8.92
C VAL A 165 0.12 9.43 9.71
N ASN A 166 0.19 9.35 11.04
CA ASN A 166 -0.84 9.83 11.96
C ASN A 166 -0.36 11.07 12.77
N SER A 167 -1.24 11.62 13.62
CA SER A 167 -0.97 12.80 14.45
C SER A 167 0.15 12.60 15.47
N ASN A 168 0.45 11.37 15.86
CA ASN A 168 1.57 11.01 16.74
C ASN A 168 2.90 10.90 15.99
N CYS A 169 2.92 11.19 14.69
CA CYS A 169 4.05 10.96 13.79
C CYS A 169 4.46 9.48 13.66
N ASP A 170 3.57 8.54 13.99
CA ASP A 170 3.79 7.13 13.66
C ASP A 170 3.68 6.94 12.15
N LEU A 171 4.59 6.16 11.59
CA LEU A 171 4.70 5.92 10.16
C LEU A 171 4.48 4.45 9.84
N LYS A 172 3.68 4.19 8.79
CA LYS A 172 3.44 2.84 8.25
C LYS A 172 3.68 2.80 6.74
N ILE A 173 4.50 1.86 6.29
CA ILE A 173 4.72 1.56 4.87
C ILE A 173 3.50 0.82 4.32
N CYS A 174 3.03 1.23 3.14
CA CYS A 174 1.92 0.60 2.42
C CYS A 174 2.23 0.43 0.91
N ASP A 175 1.30 -0.20 0.19
CA ASP A 175 1.37 -0.47 -1.26
C ASP A 175 2.47 -1.43 -1.69
N PHE A 176 2.20 -2.72 -1.47
CA PHE A 176 3.08 -3.83 -1.87
C PHE A 176 2.69 -4.42 -3.23
N GLY A 177 1.91 -3.70 -4.05
CA GLY A 177 1.46 -4.19 -5.35
C GLY A 177 2.62 -4.48 -6.30
N LEU A 178 3.71 -3.70 -6.21
CA LEU A 178 4.91 -3.84 -7.03
C LEU A 178 6.04 -4.66 -6.36
N ALA A 179 5.86 -5.07 -5.11
CA ALA A 179 6.88 -5.80 -4.35
C ALA A 179 7.26 -7.14 -5.00
N ARG A 180 8.48 -7.65 -4.75
CA ARG A 180 8.93 -8.97 -5.26
C ARG A 180 9.83 -9.67 -4.27
N GLY A 181 9.83 -11.00 -4.29
CA GLY A 181 10.87 -11.78 -3.62
C GLY A 181 12.18 -11.67 -4.38
N ILE A 182 13.30 -11.70 -3.66
CA ILE A 182 14.61 -11.98 -4.27
C ILE A 182 14.67 -13.48 -4.50
N HIS A 183 14.56 -13.92 -5.76
CA HIS A 183 14.82 -15.32 -6.10
C HIS A 183 16.33 -15.59 -6.00
N ASP A 184 16.69 -16.78 -5.51
CA ASP A 184 18.04 -17.29 -5.70
C ASP A 184 18.30 -17.45 -7.21
N PRO A 185 19.47 -17.04 -7.72
CA PRO A 185 19.81 -17.11 -9.15
C PRO A 185 19.63 -18.48 -9.82
N GLU A 186 19.49 -19.56 -9.05
CA GLU A 186 19.30 -20.92 -9.57
C GLU A 186 17.88 -21.23 -10.03
N GLU A 187 16.86 -20.48 -9.58
CA GLU A 187 15.52 -20.62 -10.12
C GLU A 187 15.41 -19.80 -11.41
N GLY A 188 15.78 -20.42 -12.54
CA GLY A 188 15.73 -19.91 -13.92
C GLY A 188 14.36 -19.43 -14.45
N ARG A 189 13.49 -18.93 -13.58
CA ARG A 189 12.33 -18.09 -13.89
C ARG A 189 12.79 -16.63 -14.00
N GLY A 190 13.85 -16.40 -14.76
CA GLY A 190 14.24 -15.11 -15.31
C GLY A 190 13.20 -14.69 -16.34
N GLY A 191 11.98 -14.43 -15.90
CA GLY A 191 11.05 -13.63 -16.68
C GLY A 191 11.68 -12.26 -16.77
N THR A 192 12.29 -11.97 -17.92
CA THR A 192 12.58 -10.63 -18.41
C THR A 192 11.27 -9.85 -18.35
N MET A 193 10.90 -9.35 -17.17
CA MET A 193 9.66 -8.64 -16.98
C MET A 193 9.90 -7.29 -17.59
N MET A 194 9.44 -7.15 -18.83
CA MET A 194 9.25 -5.88 -19.52
C MET A 194 8.82 -4.86 -18.48
N LEU A 195 9.75 -3.94 -18.22
CA LEU A 195 9.50 -2.62 -17.71
C LEU A 195 8.32 -2.10 -18.54
N THR A 196 7.11 -2.17 -18.00
CA THR A 196 5.98 -1.48 -18.61
C THR A 196 6.31 -0.01 -18.45
N GLU A 197 6.92 0.53 -19.50
CA GLU A 197 7.75 1.72 -19.54
C GLU A 197 6.91 3.01 -19.51
N TYR A 198 5.61 2.95 -19.27
CA TYR A 198 4.76 4.12 -19.45
C TYR A 198 3.89 4.39 -18.22
N VAL A 199 4.04 5.62 -17.71
CA VAL A 199 3.10 6.37 -16.86
C VAL A 199 3.13 6.14 -15.33
N VAL A 200 4.31 6.12 -14.68
CA VAL A 200 4.38 6.31 -13.21
C VAL A 200 5.55 7.21 -12.83
N THR A 201 5.38 8.05 -11.80
CA THR A 201 6.42 8.89 -11.19
C THR A 201 7.67 8.06 -10.90
N ARG A 202 8.78 8.40 -11.56
CA ARG A 202 10.01 7.61 -11.48
C ARG A 202 10.98 8.10 -10.42
N TRP A 203 10.81 9.31 -9.87
CA TRP A 203 11.78 10.10 -9.08
C TRP A 203 12.50 9.39 -7.91
N TYR A 204 12.01 8.22 -7.49
CA TYR A 204 12.55 7.44 -6.38
C TYR A 204 13.19 6.12 -6.82
N ARG A 205 13.21 5.83 -8.13
CA ARG A 205 13.79 4.60 -8.68
C ARG A 205 15.30 4.68 -8.70
N ALA A 206 15.94 3.58 -8.32
CA ALA A 206 17.38 3.45 -8.37
C ALA A 206 17.89 3.36 -9.83
N PRO A 207 19.11 3.87 -10.13
CA PRO A 207 19.66 3.87 -11.49
C PRO A 207 19.71 2.48 -12.13
N GLU A 208 20.02 1.42 -11.37
CA GLU A 208 20.06 0.04 -11.86
C GLU A 208 18.67 -0.48 -12.29
N ILE A 209 17.59 0.02 -11.70
CA ILE A 209 16.21 -0.28 -12.11
C ILE A 209 15.86 0.47 -13.39
N MET A 210 16.39 1.68 -13.55
CA MET A 210 16.18 2.47 -14.77
C MET A 210 16.95 1.87 -15.93
N LEU A 211 18.24 1.63 -15.75
CA LEU A 211 19.16 1.07 -16.75
C LEU A 211 18.90 -0.41 -17.10
N ALA A 212 17.81 -0.99 -16.59
CA ALA A 212 17.42 -2.39 -16.80
C ALA A 212 18.56 -3.38 -16.50
N CYS A 213 19.38 -3.09 -15.48
CA CYS A 213 20.44 -4.00 -15.07
C CYS A 213 19.83 -5.34 -14.64
N HIS A 214 20.42 -6.44 -15.08
CA HIS A 214 19.93 -7.79 -14.79
C HIS A 214 20.06 -8.16 -13.31
N GLU A 215 20.91 -7.46 -12.57
CA GLU A 215 21.17 -7.68 -11.16
C GLU A 215 20.70 -6.46 -10.35
N TYR A 216 19.67 -6.65 -9.53
CA TYR A 216 19.24 -5.67 -8.54
C TYR A 216 18.80 -6.39 -7.26
N SER A 217 18.98 -5.73 -6.12
CA SER A 217 18.77 -6.32 -4.80
C SER A 217 18.26 -5.27 -3.81
N TYR A 218 18.40 -5.52 -2.51
CA TYR A 218 17.97 -4.64 -1.41
C TYR A 218 18.37 -3.15 -1.54
N PRO A 219 19.55 -2.77 -2.10
CA PRO A 219 19.94 -1.37 -2.22
C PRO A 219 18.98 -0.47 -3.01
N ILE A 220 18.15 -1.02 -3.90
CA ILE A 220 17.19 -0.21 -4.68
C ILE A 220 16.19 0.52 -3.79
N ASP A 221 15.75 -0.12 -2.71
CA ASP A 221 14.80 0.49 -1.77
C ASP A 221 15.53 1.54 -0.91
N VAL A 222 16.81 1.32 -0.62
CA VAL A 222 17.65 2.27 0.13
C VAL A 222 17.88 3.55 -0.69
N TRP A 223 18.04 3.43 -2.02
CA TRP A 223 18.06 4.58 -2.91
C TRP A 223 16.77 5.40 -2.80
N SER A 224 15.60 4.75 -2.87
CA SER A 224 14.31 5.43 -2.71
C SER A 224 14.22 6.17 -1.36
N VAL A 225 14.71 5.55 -0.27
CA VAL A 225 14.79 6.20 1.05
C VAL A 225 15.70 7.43 1.02
N GLY A 226 16.82 7.39 0.31
CA GLY A 226 17.70 8.54 0.10
C GLY A 226 17.00 9.71 -0.58
N CYS A 227 16.25 9.44 -1.66
CA CYS A 227 15.43 10.45 -2.33
C CYS A 227 14.37 11.05 -1.40
N ILE A 228 13.68 10.22 -0.61
CA ILE A 228 12.66 10.65 0.36
C ILE A 228 13.30 11.51 1.48
N PHE A 229 14.50 11.13 1.95
CA PHE A 229 15.22 11.88 2.97
C PHE A 229 15.61 13.27 2.48
N ALA A 230 16.15 13.36 1.26
CA ALA A 230 16.45 14.64 0.63
C ALA A 230 15.17 15.49 0.46
N GLU A 231 14.07 14.89 0.02
CA GLU A 231 12.80 15.59 -0.17
C GLU A 231 12.18 16.09 1.14
N LEU A 232 12.33 15.36 2.25
CA LEU A 232 11.92 15.81 3.59
C LEU A 232 12.65 17.10 4.01
N ILE A 233 13.94 17.21 3.70
CA ILE A 233 14.77 18.38 4.02
C ILE A 233 14.46 19.53 3.05
N LEU A 234 14.43 19.24 1.75
CA LEU A 234 14.32 20.23 0.68
C LEU A 234 12.90 20.74 0.47
N ARG A 235 11.89 19.99 0.94
CA ARG A 235 10.45 20.27 0.72
C ARG A 235 10.07 20.31 -0.77
N LYS A 236 10.85 19.63 -1.60
CA LYS A 236 10.65 19.45 -3.05
C LYS A 236 11.36 18.17 -3.50
N PRO A 237 10.94 17.55 -4.62
CA PRO A 237 11.55 16.31 -5.09
C PRO A 237 13.05 16.48 -5.33
N PHE A 238 13.84 15.45 -5.03
CA PHE A 238 15.29 15.53 -5.20
C PHE A 238 15.71 15.37 -6.67
N PHE A 239 15.15 14.39 -7.37
CA PHE A 239 15.38 14.14 -8.80
C PHE A 239 14.06 14.14 -9.59
N PRO A 240 13.47 15.32 -9.87
CA PRO A 240 12.28 15.44 -10.68
C PRO A 240 12.64 15.33 -12.17
N GLY A 241 12.97 14.13 -12.65
CA GLY A 241 13.19 13.90 -14.09
C GLY A 241 11.87 13.98 -14.87
N ASP A 242 11.89 14.72 -15.99
CA ASP A 242 10.77 14.85 -16.93
C ASP A 242 10.70 13.63 -17.89
N ASP A 243 11.85 13.01 -18.17
CA ASP A 243 11.98 11.79 -18.95
C ASP A 243 13.04 10.81 -18.41
N TYR A 244 13.31 9.73 -19.15
CA TYR A 244 14.26 8.68 -18.76
C TYR A 244 15.72 9.14 -18.75
N ILE A 245 16.08 10.09 -19.61
CA ILE A 245 17.44 10.63 -19.74
C ILE A 245 17.67 11.71 -18.68
N ASP A 246 16.64 12.49 -18.37
CA ASP A 246 16.65 13.57 -17.38
C ASP A 246 16.60 13.10 -15.93
N GLN A 247 16.52 11.80 -15.69
CA GLN A 247 16.44 11.20 -14.37
C GLN A 247 17.74 10.56 -13.89
#